data_AF-A0A354VB98-F1
#
_entry.id   AF-A0A354VB98-F1
#
_cell.length_a   1.000
_cell.length_b   1.000
_cell.length_c   1.000
_cell.angle_alpha   90.00
_cell.angle_beta   90.00
_cell.angle_gamma   90.00
#
_symmetry.space_group_name_H-M   'P 1'
#
loop_
_entity.id
_entity.type
_entity.pdbx_description
1 polymer ?
#
loop_
_entity_poly.entity_id
_entity_poly.type
_entity_poly.pdbx_seq_one_letter_code
_entity_poly.pdbx_strand_id
1 'polypeptide(L)'
;WAIGTGKTATNDDVAAMHAFIRAELVRQFGEAGQTIRILYGGSVKPSNAGALLAVPNVGGALVGGASLNAEEFLAIARAAQAG
;
A
#
# COMPACT_ATOMS: atom_id res chain seq x y z
N TRP A 1 9.94 4.47 -8.96
CA TRP A 1 9.95 5.64 -9.87
C TRP A 1 9.55 6.95 -9.18
N ALA A 2 8.73 6.90 -8.12
CA ALA A 2 8.23 8.07 -7.38
C ALA A 2 9.03 8.45 -6.11
N ILE A 3 10.03 7.66 -5.69
CA ILE A 3 10.85 7.96 -4.51
C ILE A 3 11.99 8.90 -4.92
N GLY A 4 12.10 10.06 -4.27
CA GLY A 4 13.18 11.04 -4.51
C GLY A 4 13.07 11.84 -5.81
N THR A 5 11.97 11.68 -6.56
CA THR A 5 11.77 12.32 -7.89
C THR A 5 10.74 13.45 -7.89
N GLY A 6 10.11 13.75 -6.74
CA GLY A 6 9.02 14.73 -6.64
C GLY A 6 7.69 14.27 -7.26
N LYS A 7 7.65 13.10 -7.89
CA LYS A 7 6.42 12.49 -8.42
C LYS A 7 5.76 11.64 -7.34
N THR A 8 4.44 11.55 -7.34
CA THR A 8 3.68 10.70 -6.43
C THR A 8 2.91 9.68 -7.26
N ALA A 9 2.94 8.40 -6.85
CA ALA A 9 2.12 7.38 -7.49
C ALA A 9 0.65 7.70 -7.22
N THR A 10 -0.17 7.66 -8.27
CA THR A 10 -1.63 7.82 -8.16
C THR A 10 -2.27 6.53 -7.64
N ASN A 11 -3.53 6.59 -7.18
CA ASN A 11 -4.24 5.38 -6.78
C ASN A 11 -4.39 4.38 -7.95
N ASP A 12 -4.50 4.87 -9.18
CA ASP A 12 -4.57 4.02 -10.38
C ASP A 12 -3.25 3.30 -10.65
N ASP A 13 -2.11 3.98 -10.44
CA ASP A 13 -0.79 3.34 -10.51
C ASP A 13 -0.67 2.22 -9.47
N VAL A 14 -1.16 2.46 -8.26
CA VAL A 14 -1.16 1.47 -7.16
C VAL A 14 -2.05 0.29 -7.52
N ALA A 15 -3.27 0.54 -8.00
CA ALA A 15 -4.24 -0.49 -8.38
C ALA A 15 -3.68 -1.38 -9.50
N ALA A 16 -3.15 -0.78 -10.56
CA ALA A 16 -2.59 -1.50 -11.69
C ALA A 16 -1.42 -2.40 -11.26
N MET A 17 -0.50 -1.87 -10.46
CA MET A 17 0.67 -2.63 -10.03
C MET A 17 0.31 -3.74 -9.02
N HIS A 18 -0.56 -3.47 -8.06
CA HIS A 18 -1.00 -4.47 -7.08
C HIS A 18 -1.83 -5.58 -7.73
N ALA A 19 -2.67 -5.27 -8.72
CA ALA A 19 -3.39 -6.29 -9.49
C ALA A 19 -2.44 -7.19 -10.29
N PHE A 20 -1.42 -6.61 -10.94
CA PHE A 20 -0.38 -7.37 -11.62
C PHE A 20 0.38 -8.29 -10.67
N ILE A 21 0.83 -7.79 -9.52
CA ILE A 21 1.52 -8.60 -8.51
C ILE A 21 0.63 -9.73 -8.00
N ARG A 22 -0.66 -9.46 -7.72
CA ARG A 22 -1.60 -10.50 -7.31
C ARG A 22 -1.73 -11.60 -8.36
N ALA A 23 -1.87 -11.24 -9.64
CA ALA A 23 -1.97 -12.21 -10.73
C ALA A 23 -0.71 -13.11 -10.79
N GLU A 24 0.48 -12.53 -10.65
CA GLU A 24 1.74 -13.30 -10.61
C GLU A 24 1.85 -14.21 -9.40
N LEU A 25 1.40 -13.77 -8.22
CA LEU A 25 1.38 -14.60 -7.01
C LEU A 25 0.43 -15.79 -7.17
N VAL A 26 -0.77 -15.57 -7.72
CA VAL A 26 -1.73 -16.66 -7.98
C VAL A 26 -1.20 -17.62 -9.04
N ARG A 27 -0.55 -17.11 -10.10
CA ARG A 27 0.06 -17.93 -11.14
C ARG A 27 1.15 -18.86 -10.58
N GLN A 28 1.94 -18.38 -9.61
CA GLN A 28 3.05 -19.15 -9.04
C GLN A 28 2.63 -20.06 -7.88
N PHE A 29 1.68 -19.63 -7.06
CA PHE A 29 1.35 -20.27 -5.79
C PHE A 29 -0.10 -20.78 -5.68
N GLY A 30 -0.90 -20.67 -6.75
CA GLY A 30 -2.31 -21.07 -6.75
C GLY A 30 -3.14 -20.29 -5.73
N GLU A 31 -4.00 -20.98 -4.98
CA GLU A 31 -4.87 -20.37 -3.96
C GLU A 31 -4.09 -19.65 -2.86
N ALA A 32 -2.90 -20.15 -2.48
CA ALA A 32 -2.04 -19.47 -1.51
C ALA A 32 -1.63 -18.08 -2.01
N GLY A 33 -1.55 -17.89 -3.33
CA GLY A 33 -1.30 -16.62 -3.97
C GLY A 33 -2.38 -15.56 -3.71
N GLN A 34 -3.59 -15.92 -3.27
CA GLN A 34 -4.65 -14.95 -2.93
C GLN A 34 -4.48 -14.35 -1.54
N THR A 35 -3.86 -15.08 -0.60
CA THR A 35 -3.80 -14.68 0.82
C THR A 35 -2.51 -13.93 1.19
N ILE A 36 -1.51 -13.95 0.31
CA ILE A 36 -0.27 -13.19 0.51
C ILE A 36 -0.57 -11.70 0.53
N ARG A 37 -0.16 -11.00 1.60
CA ARG A 37 -0.32 -9.55 1.71
C ARG A 37 0.66 -8.81 0.80
N ILE A 38 0.15 -7.85 0.03
CA ILE A 38 0.94 -6.96 -0.81
C ILE A 38 0.91 -5.58 -0.16
N LEU A 39 2.05 -5.11 0.34
CA LEU A 39 2.14 -3.81 1.04
C LEU A 39 2.51 -2.70 0.07
N TYR A 40 1.87 -1.55 0.19
CA TYR A 40 2.29 -0.34 -0.52
C TYR A 40 3.48 0.31 0.20
N GLY A 41 4.61 0.43 -0.48
CA GLY A 41 5.86 0.99 0.06
C GLY A 41 6.20 2.41 -0.41
N GLY A 42 5.25 3.13 -1.01
CA GLY A 42 5.46 4.51 -1.44
C GLY A 42 5.27 5.55 -0.33
N SER A 43 5.03 6.82 -0.69
CA SER A 43 4.82 7.88 0.30
C SER A 43 3.42 7.76 0.93
N VAL A 44 3.40 7.21 2.16
CA VAL A 44 2.20 7.12 2.99
C VAL A 44 2.24 8.20 4.07
N LYS A 45 1.16 8.96 4.16
CA LYS A 45 0.93 10.02 5.14
C LYS A 45 -0.48 9.85 5.72
N PRO A 46 -0.79 10.42 6.89
CA PRO A 46 -2.14 10.39 7.44
C PRO A 46 -3.22 10.86 6.46
N SER A 47 -2.92 11.88 5.64
CA SER A 47 -3.85 12.47 4.68
C SER A 47 -4.18 11.60 3.46
N ASN A 48 -3.35 10.60 3.11
CA ASN A 48 -3.58 9.74 1.95
C ASN A 48 -3.73 8.26 2.28
N ALA A 49 -3.43 7.85 3.52
CA ALA A 49 -3.42 6.45 3.93
C ALA A 49 -4.77 5.76 3.68
N GLY A 50 -5.89 6.37 4.04
CA GLY A 50 -7.21 5.77 3.84
C GLY A 50 -7.52 5.48 2.36
N ALA A 51 -7.22 6.42 1.48
CA ALA A 51 -7.44 6.25 0.05
C ALA A 51 -6.54 5.15 -0.54
N LEU A 52 -5.27 5.09 -0.13
CA LEU A 52 -4.33 4.06 -0.58
C LEU A 52 -4.70 2.67 -0.07
N LEU A 53 -5.14 2.56 1.19
CA LEU A 53 -5.49 1.29 1.82
C LEU A 53 -6.83 0.74 1.31
N ALA A 54 -7.70 1.59 0.78
CA ALA A 54 -8.93 1.18 0.11
C ALA A 54 -8.71 0.64 -1.32
N VAL A 55 -7.50 0.78 -1.88
CA VAL A 55 -7.21 0.28 -3.23
C VAL A 55 -7.22 -1.26 -3.24
N PRO A 56 -7.90 -1.91 -4.20
CA PRO A 56 -7.91 -3.36 -4.31
C PRO A 56 -6.51 -3.96 -4.32
N ASN A 57 -6.34 -5.10 -3.65
CA ASN A 57 -5.07 -5.82 -3.47
C ASN A 57 -3.99 -5.07 -2.64
N VAL A 58 -4.28 -3.89 -2.08
CA VAL A 58 -3.42 -3.29 -1.03
C VAL A 58 -3.75 -3.95 0.30
N GLY A 59 -2.79 -4.71 0.84
CA GLY A 59 -2.92 -5.42 2.12
C GLY A 59 -2.30 -4.69 3.31
N GLY A 60 -1.94 -3.42 3.14
CA GLY A 60 -1.29 -2.58 4.15
C GLY A 60 -0.23 -1.65 3.56
N ALA A 61 0.53 -1.01 4.45
CA ALA A 61 1.58 -0.06 4.10
C ALA A 61 2.92 -0.42 4.77
N LEU A 62 4.01 -0.21 4.04
CA LEU A 62 5.37 -0.18 4.57
C LEU A 62 5.80 1.28 4.68
N VAL A 63 5.69 1.84 5.89
CA VAL A 63 5.80 3.29 6.12
C VAL A 63 7.26 3.72 6.30
N GLY A 64 7.70 4.69 5.50
CA GLY A 64 9.01 5.33 5.61
C GLY A 64 9.07 6.43 6.68
N GLY A 65 9.39 7.67 6.31
CA GLY A 65 9.65 8.78 7.24
C GLY A 65 8.54 9.06 8.27
N ALA A 66 7.27 8.87 7.91
CA ALA A 66 6.15 9.03 8.85
C ALA A 66 6.16 8.02 10.01
N SER A 67 6.92 6.92 9.90
CA SER A 67 7.10 5.97 11.01
C SER A 67 7.95 6.53 12.16
N LEU A 68 8.72 7.59 11.92
CA LEU A 68 9.57 8.23 12.93
C LEU A 68 8.81 9.23 13.81
N ASN A 69 7.56 9.53 13.47
CA ASN A 69 6.65 10.35 14.27
C ASN A 69 5.49 9.48 14.76
N ALA A 70 5.34 9.35 16.09
CA ALA A 70 4.34 8.48 16.69
C ALA A 70 2.89 8.88 16.32
N GLU A 71 2.59 10.18 16.25
CA GLU A 71 1.26 10.67 15.91
C GLU A 71 0.90 10.36 14.46
N GLU A 72 1.83 10.61 13.53
CA GLU A 72 1.62 10.30 12.12
C GLU A 72 1.50 8.78 11.89
N PHE A 73 2.37 7.99 12.51
CA PHE A 73 2.34 6.55 12.38
C PHE A 73 1.05 5.95 12.92
N LEU A 74 0.58 6.40 14.09
CA LEU A 74 -0.70 5.96 14.66
C LEU A 74 -1.89 6.39 13.81
N ALA A 75 -1.85 7.59 13.20
CA ALA A 75 -2.91 8.02 12.30
C ALA A 75 -2.99 7.15 11.04
N ILE A 76 -1.85 6.76 10.47
CA ILE A 76 -1.78 5.80 9.35
C ILE A 76 -2.31 4.42 9.79
N ALA A 77 -1.91 3.94 10.97
CA ALA A 77 -2.37 2.65 11.49
C ALA A 77 -3.89 2.60 11.72
N ARG A 78 -4.49 3.68 12.21
CA ARG A 78 -5.96 3.80 12.37
C ARG A 78 -6.69 3.77 11.03
N ALA A 79 -6.12 4.38 9.99
CA ALA A 79 -6.69 4.30 8.65
C ALA A 79 -6.72 2.86 8.10
N ALA A 80 -5.81 2.00 8.55
CA ALA A 80 -5.77 0.58 8.17
C ALA A 80 -6.76 -0.32 8.93
N GLN A 81 -7.33 0.14 10.04
CA GLN A 81 -8.33 -0.62 10.81
C GLN A 81 -9.77 -0.42 10.31
N ALA A 82 -9.98 0.55 9.42
CA ALA A 82 -11.31 0.93 8.94
C ALA A 82 -11.73 0.23 7.64
N GLY A 83 -10.90 -0.65 7.08
CA GLY A 83 -11.17 -1.46 5.88
C GLY A 83 -10.96 -2.94 6.16
#